data_AF-A0A7S6MVR7-F1
#
_entry.id   AF-A0A7S6MVR7-F1
#
_cell.length_a   1.000
_cell.length_b   1.000
_cell.length_c   1.000
_cell.angle_alpha   90.00
_cell.angle_beta   90.00
_cell.angle_gamma   90.00
#
_symmetry.space_group_name_H-M   'P 1'
#
loop_
_entity.id
_entity.type
_entity.pdbx_description
1 polymer ?
#
loop_
_entity_poly.entity_id
_entity_poly.type
_entity_poly.pdbx_seq_one_letter_code
_entity_poly.pdbx_strand_id
1 'polypeptide(L)'
;MITTMFREMISRGFCFDDGLLFVIDGGLGLRKAIEEVFGEYAVIQRCQLHKLRNVLDHLPENARPEWRRLLKQLFSCDDDKQARAVADELTARLQKSNPAAAASLKEGIEDVLTLTRLGMRSVFGGSFGTTNVIESANSVMARRTRHVTRWTTGDQRLRWSALVLLDAEQSWR
;
A
#
# COMPACT_ATOMS: atom_id res chain seq x y z
N MET A 1 10.23 -14.75 -10.00
CA MET A 1 10.94 -13.48 -9.73
C MET A 1 10.64 -12.98 -8.32
N ILE A 2 9.39 -12.59 -7.97
CA ILE A 2 9.06 -12.13 -6.60
C ILE A 2 9.07 -13.29 -5.58
N THR A 3 8.43 -14.42 -5.92
CA THR A 3 8.46 -15.64 -5.09
C THR A 3 9.89 -16.09 -4.77
N THR A 4 10.80 -15.98 -5.75
CA THR A 4 12.22 -16.30 -5.60
C THR A 4 12.88 -15.43 -4.53
N MET A 5 12.65 -14.11 -4.59
CA MET A 5 13.16 -13.17 -3.59
C MET A 5 12.67 -13.51 -2.18
N PHE A 6 11.39 -13.83 -2.00
CA PHE A 6 10.87 -14.21 -0.68
C PHE A 6 11.49 -15.52 -0.17
N ARG A 7 11.65 -16.53 -1.03
CA ARG A 7 12.33 -17.79 -0.67
C ARG A 7 13.81 -17.57 -0.30
N GLU A 8 14.49 -16.65 -0.96
CA GLU A 8 15.86 -16.24 -0.61
C GLU A 8 15.92 -15.50 0.72
N MET A 9 14.92 -14.70 1.08
CA MET A 9 14.84 -14.09 2.41
C MET A 9 14.69 -15.16 3.49
N ILE A 10 13.81 -16.14 3.27
CA ILE A 10 13.59 -17.26 4.19
C ILE A 10 14.86 -18.10 4.33
N SER A 11 15.56 -18.42 3.23
CA SER A 11 16.81 -19.19 3.30
C SER A 11 17.94 -18.47 4.04
N ARG A 12 17.85 -17.13 4.15
CA ARG A 12 18.75 -16.29 4.95
C ARG A 12 18.33 -16.13 6.41
N GLY A 13 17.29 -16.84 6.86
CA GLY A 13 16.84 -16.89 8.25
C GLY A 13 15.72 -15.92 8.61
N PHE A 14 14.98 -15.39 7.64
CA PHE A 14 13.78 -14.59 7.94
C PHE A 14 12.68 -15.46 8.54
N CYS A 15 12.44 -15.30 9.85
CA CYS A 15 11.36 -15.98 10.59
C CYS A 15 10.06 -15.19 10.48
N PHE A 16 8.94 -15.90 10.28
CA PHE A 16 7.62 -15.31 10.11
C PHE A 16 6.51 -16.07 10.85
N ASP A 17 6.89 -16.90 11.83
CA ASP A 17 5.97 -17.79 12.56
C ASP A 17 4.87 -17.03 13.32
N ASP A 18 5.12 -15.77 13.70
CA ASP A 18 4.17 -14.87 14.36
C ASP A 18 3.25 -14.10 13.39
N GLY A 19 3.37 -14.36 12.09
CA GLY A 19 2.63 -13.68 11.03
C GLY A 19 3.29 -12.39 10.53
N LEU A 20 2.82 -11.91 9.37
CA LEU A 20 3.37 -10.76 8.66
C LEU A 20 2.27 -9.85 8.16
N LEU A 21 2.41 -8.55 8.42
CA LEU A 21 1.62 -7.52 7.76
C LEU A 21 2.33 -7.03 6.50
N PHE A 22 1.76 -7.30 5.34
CA PHE A 22 2.20 -6.79 4.04
C PHE A 22 1.44 -5.52 3.69
N VAL A 23 2.11 -4.36 3.71
CA VAL A 23 1.53 -3.09 3.26
C VAL A 23 1.94 -2.82 1.81
N ILE A 24 0.99 -2.95 0.88
CA ILE A 24 1.24 -2.83 -0.57
C ILE A 24 0.31 -1.81 -1.23
N ASP A 25 0.70 -1.20 -2.34
CA ASP A 25 -0.17 -0.34 -3.14
C ASP A 25 -1.18 -1.13 -4.01
N GLY A 26 -0.81 -2.36 -4.37
CA GLY A 26 -1.60 -3.31 -5.14
C GLY A 26 -0.67 -4.29 -5.87
N GLY A 27 -1.07 -4.67 -7.08
CA GLY A 27 -0.27 -5.55 -7.94
C GLY A 27 -0.62 -7.02 -7.75
N LEU A 28 -1.34 -7.58 -8.74
CA LEU A 28 -1.77 -8.98 -8.71
C LEU A 28 -0.61 -9.96 -8.60
N GLY A 29 0.54 -9.65 -9.22
CA GLY A 29 1.73 -10.50 -9.13
C GLY A 29 2.37 -10.52 -7.73
N LEU A 30 2.40 -9.38 -7.04
CA LEU A 30 2.94 -9.28 -5.68
C LEU A 30 2.01 -9.97 -4.69
N ARG A 31 0.70 -9.72 -4.76
CA ARG A 31 -0.30 -10.42 -3.94
C ARG A 31 -0.18 -11.94 -4.09
N LYS A 32 -0.18 -12.44 -5.33
CA LYS A 32 -0.04 -13.88 -5.60
C LYS A 32 1.25 -14.46 -5.02
N ALA A 33 2.37 -13.74 -5.14
CA ALA A 33 3.64 -14.20 -4.58
C ALA A 33 3.64 -14.21 -3.05
N ILE A 34 2.98 -13.24 -2.41
CA ILE A 34 2.81 -13.20 -0.95
C ILE A 34 1.98 -14.41 -0.50
N GLU A 35 0.81 -14.61 -1.12
CA GLU A 35 -0.08 -15.73 -0.81
C GLU A 35 0.57 -17.09 -1.05
N GLU A 36 1.35 -17.23 -2.15
CA GLU A 36 2.06 -18.47 -2.48
C GLU A 36 3.15 -18.83 -1.45
N VAL A 37 3.91 -17.83 -0.96
CA VAL A 37 5.08 -18.09 -0.11
C VAL A 37 4.73 -18.12 1.37
N PHE A 38 3.85 -17.22 1.82
CA PHE A 38 3.57 -17.01 3.24
C PHE A 38 2.19 -17.53 3.65
N GLY A 39 1.29 -17.85 2.71
CA GLY A 39 0.01 -18.50 3.00
C GLY A 39 -0.79 -17.79 4.10
N GLU A 40 -1.19 -18.55 5.12
CA GLU A 40 -1.99 -18.06 6.26
C GLU A 40 -1.26 -17.07 7.17
N TYR A 41 0.08 -17.05 7.13
CA TYR A 41 0.89 -16.09 7.88
C TYR A 41 0.82 -14.68 7.28
N ALA A 42 0.35 -14.53 6.04
CA ALA A 42 0.26 -13.24 5.39
C ALA A 42 -1.07 -12.52 5.66
N VAL A 43 -0.96 -11.34 6.25
CA VAL A 43 -2.05 -10.38 6.36
C VAL A 43 -1.76 -9.20 5.42
N ILE A 44 -2.63 -8.97 4.43
CA ILE A 44 -2.40 -7.93 3.42
C ILE A 44 -3.19 -6.67 3.79
N GLN A 45 -2.48 -5.54 3.84
CA GLN A 45 -3.02 -4.20 3.92
C GLN A 45 -2.74 -3.49 2.61
N ARG A 46 -3.77 -2.86 2.02
CA ARG A 46 -3.58 -2.01 0.85
C ARG A 46 -3.44 -0.54 1.25
N CYS A 47 -2.53 0.16 0.59
CA CYS A 47 -2.27 1.58 0.81
C CYS A 47 -3.55 2.42 0.61
N GLN A 48 -3.96 3.14 1.64
CA GLN A 48 -5.17 3.97 1.63
C GLN A 48 -5.05 5.16 0.68
N LEU A 49 -3.86 5.73 0.52
CA LEU A 49 -3.65 6.86 -0.40
C LEU A 49 -3.77 6.44 -1.86
N HIS A 50 -3.19 5.29 -2.23
CA HIS A 50 -3.36 4.74 -3.58
C HIS A 50 -4.80 4.35 -3.82
N LYS A 51 -5.47 3.73 -2.85
CA LYS A 51 -6.88 3.41 -2.99
C LYS A 51 -7.75 4.65 -3.19
N LEU A 52 -7.53 5.67 -2.36
CA LEU A 52 -8.19 6.95 -2.45
C LEU A 52 -8.05 7.55 -3.86
N ARG A 53 -6.83 7.60 -4.40
CA ARG A 53 -6.57 8.10 -5.76
C ARG A 53 -7.35 7.30 -6.80
N ASN A 54 -7.26 5.96 -6.76
CA ASN A 54 -7.97 5.08 -7.69
C ASN A 54 -9.49 5.31 -7.71
N VAL A 55 -10.10 5.62 -6.57
CA VAL A 55 -11.55 5.93 -6.52
C VAL A 55 -11.82 7.33 -7.08
N LEU A 56 -11.01 8.32 -6.70
CA LEU A 56 -11.19 9.71 -7.14
C LEU A 56 -10.94 9.91 -8.63
N ASP A 57 -10.08 9.11 -9.26
CA ASP A 57 -9.75 9.22 -10.69
C ASP A 57 -10.96 8.91 -11.60
N HIS A 58 -11.93 8.14 -11.10
CA HIS A 58 -13.20 7.90 -11.81
C HIS A 58 -14.19 9.06 -11.67
N LEU A 59 -13.96 10.00 -10.75
CA LEU A 59 -14.90 11.08 -10.42
C LEU A 59 -14.52 12.40 -11.09
N PRO A 60 -15.51 13.25 -11.44
CA PRO A 60 -15.25 14.59 -11.95
C PRO A 60 -14.60 15.47 -10.88
N GLU A 61 -13.73 16.40 -11.30
CA GLU A 61 -12.89 17.21 -10.40
C GLU A 61 -13.68 17.94 -9.30
N ASN A 62 -14.87 18.43 -9.61
CA ASN A 62 -15.73 19.14 -8.66
C ASN A 62 -16.25 18.26 -7.52
N ALA A 63 -16.40 16.96 -7.74
CA ALA A 63 -16.88 16.01 -6.72
C ALA A 63 -15.73 15.45 -5.85
N ARG A 64 -14.48 15.51 -6.32
CA ARG A 64 -13.33 14.90 -5.65
C ARG A 64 -13.07 15.41 -4.22
N PRO A 65 -13.23 16.70 -3.89
CA PRO A 65 -13.01 17.18 -2.52
C PRO A 65 -13.95 16.54 -1.50
N GLU A 66 -15.23 16.40 -1.84
CA GLU A 66 -16.23 15.78 -0.96
C GLU A 66 -15.91 14.30 -0.75
N TRP A 67 -15.71 13.56 -1.83
CA TRP A 67 -15.39 12.12 -1.77
C TRP A 67 -14.07 11.85 -1.06
N ARG A 68 -13.08 12.73 -1.22
CA ARG A 68 -11.82 12.64 -0.49
C ARG A 68 -12.05 12.71 1.01
N ARG A 69 -12.91 13.61 1.48
CA ARG A 69 -13.25 13.73 2.91
C ARG A 69 -13.95 12.47 3.42
N LEU A 70 -14.96 11.99 2.69
CA LEU A 70 -15.74 10.80 3.07
C LEU A 70 -14.87 9.54 3.15
N LEU A 71 -14.02 9.31 2.16
CA LEU A 71 -13.12 8.16 2.13
C LEU A 71 -12.06 8.24 3.23
N LYS A 72 -11.53 9.43 3.52
CA LYS A 72 -10.62 9.62 4.66
C LYS A 72 -11.31 9.33 6.00
N GLN A 73 -12.58 9.74 6.15
CA GLN A 73 -13.38 9.46 7.35
C GLN A 73 -13.59 7.95 7.52
N LEU A 74 -13.98 7.26 6.44
CA LEU A 74 -14.07 5.79 6.41
C LEU A 74 -12.75 5.14 6.86
N PHE A 75 -11.63 5.58 6.29
CA PHE A 75 -10.35 4.99 6.64
C PHE A 75 -9.97 5.30 8.09
N SER A 76 -10.36 6.45 8.65
CA SER A 76 -10.08 6.78 10.05
C SER A 76 -10.97 6.06 11.09
N CYS A 77 -11.91 5.21 10.68
CA CYS A 77 -12.71 4.44 11.62
C CYS A 77 -11.85 3.42 12.40
N ASP A 78 -11.99 3.41 13.72
CA ASP A 78 -11.32 2.43 14.61
C ASP A 78 -12.16 1.16 14.83
N ASP A 79 -13.48 1.24 14.65
CA ASP A 79 -14.39 0.09 14.74
C ASP A 79 -14.64 -0.55 13.36
N ASP A 80 -14.36 -1.85 13.23
CA ASP A 80 -14.50 -2.60 11.97
C ASP A 80 -15.95 -2.68 11.48
N LYS A 81 -16.92 -2.86 12.39
CA LYS A 81 -18.33 -2.95 12.00
C LYS A 81 -18.84 -1.63 11.46
N GLN A 82 -18.48 -0.53 12.12
CA GLN A 82 -18.78 0.82 11.67
C GLN A 82 -18.09 1.12 10.34
N ALA A 83 -16.81 0.78 10.19
CA ALA A 83 -16.08 0.98 8.94
C ALA A 83 -16.74 0.25 7.77
N ARG A 84 -17.15 -1.00 7.97
CA ARG A 84 -17.89 -1.79 6.95
C ARG A 84 -19.23 -1.15 6.58
N ALA A 85 -20.02 -0.75 7.58
CA ALA A 85 -21.31 -0.10 7.34
C ALA A 85 -21.14 1.20 6.53
N VAL A 86 -20.15 2.03 6.86
CA VAL A 86 -19.83 3.25 6.11
C VAL A 86 -19.33 2.92 4.70
N ALA A 87 -18.49 1.89 4.54
CA ALA A 87 -18.01 1.47 3.23
C ALA A 87 -19.17 1.03 2.31
N ASP A 88 -20.14 0.28 2.84
CA ASP A 88 -21.32 -0.16 2.11
C ASP A 88 -22.22 1.02 1.71
N GLU A 89 -22.44 1.97 2.64
CA GLU A 89 -23.18 3.20 2.36
C GLU A 89 -22.53 4.03 1.25
N LEU A 90 -21.23 4.28 1.36
CA LEU A 90 -20.46 5.04 0.37
C LEU A 90 -20.44 4.34 -0.99
N THR A 91 -20.32 3.01 -1.00
CA THR A 91 -20.39 2.21 -2.22
C THR A 91 -21.76 2.31 -2.88
N ALA A 92 -22.86 2.22 -2.12
CA ALA A 92 -24.21 2.37 -2.64
C ALA A 92 -24.48 3.79 -3.18
N ARG A 93 -23.94 4.81 -2.52
CA ARG A 93 -24.01 6.20 -3.00
C ARG A 93 -23.23 6.39 -4.30
N LEU A 94 -22.01 5.84 -4.40
CA LEU A 94 -21.25 5.84 -5.65
C LEU A 94 -21.97 5.06 -6.74
N GLN A 95 -22.60 3.92 -6.43
CA GLN A 95 -23.25 3.09 -7.44
C GLN A 95 -24.33 3.86 -8.21
N LYS A 96 -25.01 4.81 -7.56
CA LYS A 96 -26.04 5.66 -8.19
C LYS A 96 -25.45 6.74 -9.11
N SER A 97 -24.29 7.30 -8.76
CA SER A 97 -23.71 8.44 -9.48
C SER A 97 -22.58 8.06 -10.44
N ASN A 98 -21.77 7.06 -10.08
CA ASN A 98 -20.62 6.58 -10.82
C ASN A 98 -20.30 5.10 -10.47
N PRO A 99 -20.83 4.14 -11.25
CA PRO A 99 -20.60 2.71 -11.03
C PRO A 99 -19.12 2.29 -11.08
N ALA A 100 -18.29 2.97 -11.87
CA ALA A 100 -16.86 2.66 -11.97
C ALA A 100 -16.12 3.02 -10.66
N ALA A 101 -16.43 4.19 -10.09
CA ALA A 101 -15.91 4.59 -8.78
C ALA A 101 -16.39 3.64 -7.66
N ALA A 102 -17.64 3.16 -7.73
CA ALA A 102 -18.17 2.18 -6.78
C ALA A 102 -17.44 0.82 -6.87
N ALA A 103 -17.25 0.32 -8.09
CA ALA A 103 -16.49 -0.90 -8.35
C ALA A 103 -15.03 -0.76 -7.89
N SER A 104 -14.42 0.40 -8.14
CA SER A 104 -13.11 0.74 -7.59
C SER A 104 -13.16 0.69 -6.07
N LEU A 105 -14.03 1.42 -5.37
CA LEU A 105 -14.06 1.41 -3.90
C LEU A 105 -14.22 0.00 -3.33
N LYS A 106 -15.17 -0.78 -3.86
CA LYS A 106 -15.46 -2.15 -3.42
C LYS A 106 -14.27 -3.10 -3.61
N GLU A 107 -13.52 -2.92 -4.69
CA GLU A 107 -12.32 -3.71 -4.95
C GLU A 107 -11.27 -3.48 -3.87
N GLY A 108 -10.90 -4.52 -3.11
CA GLY A 108 -9.84 -4.42 -2.10
C GLY A 108 -10.17 -3.52 -0.90
N ILE A 109 -11.43 -3.16 -0.64
CA ILE A 109 -11.80 -2.42 0.57
C ILE A 109 -11.42 -3.17 1.86
N GLU A 110 -11.57 -4.49 1.84
CA GLU A 110 -11.18 -5.38 2.93
C GLU A 110 -9.70 -5.21 3.30
N ASP A 111 -8.82 -5.17 2.29
CA ASP A 111 -7.39 -4.96 2.49
C ASP A 111 -7.09 -3.54 3.00
N VAL A 112 -7.89 -2.55 2.61
CA VAL A 112 -7.70 -1.16 3.01
C VAL A 112 -8.08 -0.96 4.48
N LEU A 113 -9.03 -1.76 4.98
CA LEU A 113 -9.50 -1.77 6.36
C LEU A 113 -8.79 -2.81 7.25
N THR A 114 -7.78 -3.52 6.75
CA THR A 114 -7.04 -4.55 7.52
C THR A 114 -6.56 -4.05 8.89
N LEU A 115 -5.98 -2.86 9.00
CA LEU A 115 -5.57 -2.31 10.30
C LEU A 115 -6.74 -2.05 11.26
N THR A 116 -7.89 -1.63 10.74
CA THR A 116 -9.11 -1.44 11.53
C THR A 116 -9.65 -2.79 12.00
N ARG A 117 -9.70 -3.79 11.11
CA ARG A 117 -10.09 -5.16 11.43
C ARG A 117 -9.19 -5.80 12.51
N LEU A 118 -7.91 -5.46 12.54
CA LEU A 118 -6.96 -5.92 13.55
C LEU A 118 -7.03 -5.12 14.87
N GLY A 119 -7.86 -4.08 14.96
CA GLY A 119 -7.91 -3.19 16.14
C GLY A 119 -6.63 -2.37 16.33
N MET A 120 -5.81 -2.25 15.27
CA MET A 120 -4.47 -1.67 15.30
C MET A 120 -4.41 -0.25 14.70
N ARG A 121 -5.56 0.27 14.27
CA ARG A 121 -5.64 1.54 13.55
C ARG A 121 -5.15 2.74 14.37
N SER A 122 -5.59 2.85 15.63
CA SER A 122 -5.21 3.96 16.51
C SER A 122 -3.70 4.03 16.76
N VAL A 123 -3.00 2.90 16.73
CA VAL A 123 -1.56 2.80 16.97
C VAL A 123 -0.76 2.97 15.67
N PHE A 124 -1.15 2.27 14.61
CA PHE A 124 -0.34 2.15 13.39
C PHE A 124 -0.91 2.87 12.16
N GLY A 125 -2.08 3.51 12.27
CA GLY A 125 -2.77 4.14 11.15
C GLY A 125 -1.96 5.22 10.43
N GLY A 126 -1.11 5.95 11.16
CA GLY A 126 -0.21 6.95 10.59
C GLY A 126 0.91 6.33 9.73
N SER A 127 1.49 5.22 10.20
CA SER A 127 2.66 4.60 9.57
C SER A 127 2.28 3.57 8.50
N PHE A 128 1.34 2.66 8.80
CA PHE A 128 0.98 1.51 7.96
C PHE A 128 -0.31 1.72 7.16
N GLY A 129 -1.04 2.82 7.38
CA GLY A 129 -2.18 3.17 6.52
C GLY A 129 -1.75 3.53 5.09
N THR A 130 -0.47 3.85 4.88
CA THR A 130 0.08 4.28 3.60
C THR A 130 1.44 3.65 3.33
N THR A 131 1.91 3.73 2.09
CA THR A 131 3.27 3.33 1.70
C THR A 131 4.28 4.47 1.85
N ASN A 132 3.96 5.55 2.57
CA ASN A 132 4.83 6.73 2.68
C ASN A 132 6.25 6.40 3.16
N VAL A 133 6.41 5.40 4.03
CA VAL A 133 7.72 4.95 4.53
C VAL A 133 8.63 4.53 3.37
N ILE A 134 8.10 3.74 2.42
CA ILE A 134 8.87 3.30 1.25
C ILE A 134 8.95 4.39 0.17
N GLU A 135 7.92 5.22 0.03
CA GLU A 135 7.95 6.34 -0.93
C GLU A 135 9.01 7.40 -0.58
N SER A 136 9.29 7.59 0.72
CA SER A 136 10.38 8.45 1.18
C SER A 136 11.73 7.96 0.66
N ALA A 137 12.02 6.66 0.82
CA ALA A 137 13.24 6.04 0.30
C ALA A 137 13.30 6.11 -1.25
N ASN A 138 12.19 5.83 -1.93
CA ASN A 138 12.09 5.96 -3.38
C ASN A 138 12.35 7.40 -3.86
N SER A 139 11.85 8.40 -3.14
CA SER A 139 12.07 9.82 -3.44
C SER A 139 13.55 10.19 -3.31
N VAL A 140 14.23 9.71 -2.26
CA VAL A 140 15.68 9.90 -2.11
C VAL A 140 16.44 9.25 -3.26
N MET A 141 16.08 8.01 -3.62
CA MET A 141 16.64 7.30 -4.77
C MET A 141 16.49 8.10 -6.06
N ALA A 142 15.26 8.51 -6.39
CA ALA A 142 14.97 9.30 -7.58
C ALA A 142 15.73 10.62 -7.62
N ARG A 143 15.83 11.32 -6.47
CA ARG A 143 16.57 12.59 -6.37
C ARG A 143 18.07 12.41 -6.58
N ARG A 144 18.68 11.40 -5.95
CA ARG A 144 20.13 11.15 -6.01
C ARG A 144 20.57 10.62 -7.38
N THR A 145 19.70 9.86 -8.05
CA THR A 145 20.00 9.27 -9.36
C THR A 145 19.54 10.13 -10.55
N ARG A 146 18.84 11.26 -10.32
CA ARG A 146 18.25 12.11 -11.37
C ARG A 146 19.23 12.56 -12.46
N HIS A 147 20.50 12.76 -12.10
CA HIS A 147 21.53 13.21 -13.04
C HIS A 147 22.26 12.05 -13.75
N VAL A 148 21.99 10.80 -13.35
CA VAL A 148 22.51 9.61 -14.04
C VAL A 148 21.60 9.30 -15.22
N THR A 149 21.85 9.98 -16.34
CA THR A 149 21.02 9.87 -17.55
C THR A 149 21.41 8.71 -18.46
N ARG A 150 22.59 8.11 -18.25
CA ARG A 150 23.10 6.98 -19.06
C ARG A 150 23.52 5.82 -18.17
N TRP A 151 22.71 4.76 -18.20
CA TRP A 151 22.99 3.48 -17.54
C TRP A 151 23.57 2.50 -18.55
N THR A 152 24.74 1.94 -18.26
CA THR A 152 25.46 1.05 -19.18
C THR A 152 25.30 -0.43 -18.83
N THR A 153 25.16 -0.77 -17.54
CA THR A 153 25.02 -2.16 -17.09
C THR A 153 23.98 -2.32 -15.98
N GLY A 154 23.49 -3.56 -15.79
CA GLY A 154 22.62 -3.89 -14.65
C GLY A 154 23.34 -3.76 -13.31
N ASP A 155 24.61 -4.17 -13.24
CA ASP A 155 25.46 -4.03 -12.05
C ASP A 155 25.64 -2.55 -11.63
N GLN A 156 25.81 -1.63 -12.60
CA GLN A 156 25.85 -0.20 -12.30
C GLN A 156 24.57 0.26 -11.61
N ARG A 157 23.39 -0.17 -12.09
CA ARG A 157 22.10 0.19 -11.48
C ARG A 157 22.00 -0.37 -10.05
N LEU A 158 22.36 -1.63 -9.84
CA LEU A 158 22.34 -2.26 -8.53
C LEU A 158 23.23 -1.55 -7.52
N ARG A 159 24.47 -1.20 -7.90
CA ARG A 159 25.40 -0.49 -7.01
C ARG A 159 24.89 0.91 -6.67
N TRP A 160 24.36 1.65 -7.64
CA TRP A 160 23.78 2.97 -7.38
C TRP A 160 22.56 2.88 -6.47
N SER A 161 21.65 1.93 -6.71
CA SER A 161 20.49 1.71 -5.85
C SER A 161 20.91 1.35 -4.43
N ALA A 162 21.85 0.40 -4.27
CA ALA A 162 22.34 -0.01 -2.95
C ALA A 162 23.04 1.15 -2.21
N LEU A 163 23.96 1.85 -2.87
CA LEU A 163 24.70 2.96 -2.28
C LEU A 163 23.77 4.08 -1.81
N VAL A 164 22.78 4.45 -2.64
CA VAL A 164 21.86 5.52 -2.29
C VAL A 164 20.96 5.14 -1.12
N LEU A 165 20.51 3.88 -1.05
CA LEU A 165 19.71 3.41 0.08
C LEU A 165 20.52 3.34 1.38
N LEU A 166 21.79 2.88 1.31
CA LEU A 166 22.71 2.89 2.46
C LEU A 166 23.02 4.32 2.95
N ASP A 167 23.16 5.28 2.04
CA ASP A 167 23.30 6.70 2.39
C ASP A 167 22.02 7.26 3.03
N ALA A 168 20.85 6.91 2.48
CA ALA A 168 19.57 7.36 3.00
C ALA A 168 19.29 6.84 4.42
N GLU A 169 19.63 5.57 4.67
CA GLU A 169 19.47 4.87 5.95
C GLU A 169 20.09 5.63 7.12
N GLN A 170 21.25 6.28 6.91
CA GLN A 170 21.94 7.07 7.94
C GLN A 170 21.11 8.24 8.48
N SER A 171 20.07 8.66 7.77
CA SER A 171 19.20 9.77 8.15
C SER A 171 17.84 9.33 8.69
N TRP A 172 17.53 8.03 8.70
CA TRP A 172 16.27 7.52 9.21
C TRP A 172 16.22 7.68 10.74
N ARG A 173 15.06 8.12 11.25
CA ARG A 173 14.80 8.39 12.66
C ARG A 173 13.70 7.48 13.17
#